data_AF-A0A5C7N191-F1
#
_entry.id   AF-A0A5C7N191-F1
#
_cell.length_a   1.000
_cell.length_b   1.000
_cell.length_c   1.000
_cell.angle_alpha   90.00
_cell.angle_beta   90.00
_cell.angle_gamma   90.00
#
_symmetry.space_group_name_H-M   'P 1'
#
loop_
_entity.id
_entity.type
_entity.pdbx_description
1 polymer ?
#
loop_
_entity_poly.entity_id
_entity_poly.type
_entity_poly.pdbx_seq_one_letter_code
_entity_poly.pdbx_strand_id
1 'polypeptide(L)'
;MTSDAEALLARADKLLDSPDRAALGNSARLAAFLARQAVEDLIDARCAELTGVQVVVGTARAKLAVLKALDKTPAGPALIDAWHQLTGFCHHHAYELSPTVAEVRAQCAAVERNCLGGASDPSRAGDTVGP
;
A
#
# COMPACT_ATOMS: atom_id res chain seq x y z
N MET A 1 14.27 -0.76 -0.20
CA MET A 1 13.18 -0.89 0.78
C MET A 1 11.89 -1.44 0.15
N THR A 2 11.76 -1.47 -1.17
CA THR A 2 10.62 -2.09 -1.87
C THR A 2 10.53 -3.62 -1.68
N SER A 3 11.67 -4.31 -1.53
CA SER A 3 11.75 -5.75 -1.25
C SER A 3 11.05 -6.17 0.04
N ASP A 4 11.07 -5.28 1.04
CA ASP A 4 10.50 -5.58 2.35
C ASP A 4 8.97 -5.42 2.29
N ALA A 5 8.48 -4.42 1.54
CA ALA A 5 7.06 -4.26 1.25
C ALA A 5 6.49 -5.45 0.44
N GLU A 6 7.19 -5.92 -0.59
CA GLU A 6 6.82 -7.13 -1.34
C GLU A 6 6.73 -8.37 -0.44
N ALA A 7 7.70 -8.56 0.46
CA ALA A 7 7.70 -9.68 1.40
C ALA A 7 6.52 -9.62 2.39
N LEU A 8 6.16 -8.42 2.86
CA LEU A 8 5.02 -8.20 3.75
C LEU A 8 3.68 -8.48 3.05
N LEU A 9 3.51 -8.03 1.80
CA LEU A 9 2.32 -8.34 1.00
C LEU A 9 2.19 -9.84 0.72
N ALA A 10 3.28 -10.49 0.31
CA ALA A 10 3.30 -11.94 0.12
C ALA A 10 2.97 -12.72 1.41
N ARG A 11 3.35 -12.19 2.58
CA ARG A 11 2.99 -12.78 3.87
C ARG A 11 1.52 -12.55 4.22
N ALA A 12 0.97 -11.38 3.91
CA ALA A 12 -0.45 -11.09 4.06
C ALA A 12 -1.28 -12.08 3.25
N ASP A 13 -0.94 -12.33 1.98
CA ASP A 13 -1.64 -13.31 1.15
C ASP A 13 -1.61 -14.73 1.74
N LYS A 14 -0.45 -15.18 2.25
CA LYS A 14 -0.34 -16.49 2.91
C LYS A 14 -1.24 -16.62 4.14
N LEU A 15 -1.50 -15.53 4.86
CA LEU A 15 -2.45 -15.54 5.99
C LEU A 15 -3.89 -15.66 5.50
N LEU A 16 -4.20 -15.01 4.36
CA LEU A 16 -5.52 -15.03 3.74
C LEU A 16 -5.85 -16.37 3.05
N ASP A 17 -4.83 -17.15 2.68
CA ASP A 17 -4.95 -18.50 2.11
C ASP A 17 -5.08 -19.60 3.17
N SER A 18 -5.01 -19.28 4.47
CA SER A 18 -5.04 -20.28 5.52
C SER A 18 -6.38 -21.04 5.54
N PRO A 19 -6.37 -22.39 5.49
CA PRO A 19 -7.59 -23.20 5.40
C PRO A 19 -8.40 -23.24 6.71
N ASP A 20 -7.83 -22.78 7.82
CA ASP A 20 -8.49 -22.78 9.12
C ASP A 20 -9.54 -21.67 9.23
N ARG A 21 -10.80 -22.06 9.01
CA ARG A 21 -11.95 -21.15 9.02
C ARG A 21 -12.19 -20.48 10.37
N ALA A 22 -11.79 -21.12 11.47
CA ALA A 22 -11.95 -20.56 12.82
C ALA A 22 -10.98 -19.40 13.08
N ALA A 23 -9.85 -19.36 12.36
CA ALA A 23 -8.86 -18.28 12.43
C ALA A 23 -9.17 -17.12 11.46
N LEU A 24 -10.04 -17.29 10.45
CA LEU A 24 -10.17 -16.36 9.32
C LEU A 24 -10.41 -14.89 9.69
N GLY A 25 -11.25 -14.60 10.69
CA GLY A 25 -11.49 -13.22 11.13
C GLY A 25 -10.27 -12.56 11.76
N ASN A 26 -9.45 -13.34 12.47
CA ASN A 26 -8.17 -12.89 13.01
C ASN A 26 -7.08 -12.85 11.93
N SER A 27 -7.07 -13.81 11.01
CA SER A 27 -6.14 -13.88 9.88
C SER A 27 -6.30 -12.70 8.91
N ALA A 28 -7.55 -12.30 8.60
CA ALA A 28 -7.81 -11.14 7.75
C ALA A 28 -7.29 -9.83 8.38
N ARG A 29 -7.49 -9.66 9.69
CA ARG A 29 -6.96 -8.50 10.41
C ARG A 29 -5.43 -8.51 10.49
N LEU A 30 -4.82 -9.66 10.78
CA LEU A 30 -3.36 -9.79 10.79
C LEU A 30 -2.77 -9.51 9.40
N ALA A 31 -3.43 -9.98 8.34
CA ALA A 31 -3.06 -9.64 6.97
C ALA A 31 -3.18 -8.13 6.70
N ALA A 32 -4.24 -7.47 7.19
CA ALA A 32 -4.40 -6.03 7.07
C ALA A 32 -3.28 -5.24 7.78
N PHE A 33 -2.80 -5.71 8.95
CA PHE A 33 -1.64 -5.10 9.62
C PHE A 33 -0.36 -5.22 8.79
N LEU A 34 -0.09 -6.39 8.21
CA LEU A 34 1.09 -6.59 7.35
C LEU A 34 1.02 -5.74 6.08
N ALA A 35 -0.15 -5.71 5.43
CA ALA A 35 -0.38 -4.88 4.25
C ALA A 35 -0.23 -3.39 4.59
N ARG A 36 -0.68 -2.94 5.76
CA ARG A 36 -0.51 -1.55 6.20
C ARG A 36 0.96 -1.21 6.38
N GLN A 37 1.75 -2.10 6.99
CA GLN A 37 3.19 -1.88 7.13
C GLN A 37 3.87 -1.77 5.76
N ALA A 38 3.52 -2.64 4.81
CA ALA A 38 4.03 -2.56 3.44
C ALA A 38 3.70 -1.22 2.78
N VAL A 39 2.47 -0.73 2.97
CA VAL A 39 2.04 0.59 2.47
C VAL A 39 2.81 1.73 3.12
N GLU A 40 3.07 1.68 4.43
CA GLU A 40 3.87 2.69 5.13
C GLU A 40 5.33 2.71 4.62
N ASP A 41 5.93 1.55 4.36
CA ASP A 41 7.28 1.46 3.77
C ASP A 41 7.32 2.02 2.33
N LEU A 42 6.28 1.76 1.54
CA LEU A 42 6.15 2.31 0.18
C LEU A 42 5.90 3.82 0.18
N ILE A 43 5.10 4.34 1.12
CA ILE A 43 4.93 5.79 1.32
C ILE A 43 6.28 6.43 1.62
N ASP A 44 7.08 5.82 2.50
CA ASP A 44 8.39 6.35 2.87
C ASP A 44 9.35 6.38 1.69
N ALA A 45 9.44 5.27 0.95
CA ALA A 45 10.25 5.19 -0.27
C ALA A 45 9.81 6.25 -1.29
N ARG A 46 8.49 6.38 -1.51
CA ARG A 46 7.94 7.30 -2.51
C ARG A 46 8.13 8.77 -2.13
N CYS A 47 7.94 9.09 -0.85
CA CYS A 47 8.23 10.42 -0.34
C CYS A 47 9.71 10.78 -0.50
N ALA A 48 10.63 9.83 -0.30
CA ALA A 48 12.05 10.05 -0.50
C ALA A 48 12.38 10.32 -1.97
N GLU A 49 11.79 9.55 -2.90
CA GLU A 49 11.92 9.78 -4.35
C GLU A 49 11.42 11.16 -4.78
N LEU A 50 10.25 11.58 -4.29
CA LEU A 50 9.61 12.83 -4.71
C LEU A 50 10.28 14.09 -4.15
N THR A 51 10.88 13.99 -2.96
CA THR A 51 11.49 15.14 -2.27
C THR A 51 13.01 15.22 -2.43
N GLY A 52 13.66 14.12 -2.85
CA GLY A 52 15.11 14.00 -2.86
C GLY A 52 15.73 13.90 -1.45
N VAL A 53 14.91 13.77 -0.40
CA VAL A 53 15.36 13.65 0.99
C VAL A 53 15.16 12.21 1.45
N GLN A 54 16.21 11.62 2.03
CA GLN A 54 16.19 10.20 2.39
C GLN A 54 15.13 9.82 3.44
N VAL A 55 14.78 10.75 4.34
CA VAL A 55 13.77 10.53 5.37
C VAL A 55 12.88 11.76 5.50
N VAL A 56 11.59 11.61 5.21
CA VAL A 56 10.57 12.60 5.57
C VAL A 56 10.14 12.33 7.01
N VAL A 57 10.61 13.17 7.94
CA VAL A 57 10.23 13.06 9.35
C VAL A 57 8.83 13.66 9.55
N GLY A 58 7.89 12.86 10.06
CA GLY A 58 6.53 13.31 10.32
C GLY A 58 5.55 12.17 10.53
N THR A 59 4.30 12.52 10.85
CA THR A 59 3.21 11.54 10.97
C THR A 59 2.88 10.94 9.60
N ALA A 60 2.29 9.75 9.57
CA ALA A 60 1.81 9.13 8.32
C ALA A 60 0.93 10.11 7.51
N ARG A 61 0.05 10.88 8.18
CA ARG A 61 -0.79 11.89 7.53
C ARG A 61 0.01 13.01 6.85
N ALA A 62 1.13 13.43 7.42
CA ALA A 62 1.99 14.43 6.81
C ALA A 62 2.64 13.88 5.52
N LYS A 63 3.10 12.63 5.55
CA LYS A 63 3.65 11.94 4.37
C LYS A 63 2.58 11.76 3.27
N LEU A 64 1.34 11.42 3.63
CA LEU A 64 0.22 11.41 2.68
C LEU A 64 -0.05 12.77 2.03
N ALA A 65 0.13 13.88 2.76
CA ALA A 65 0.00 15.22 2.19
C ALA A 65 1.10 15.51 1.16
N VAL A 66 2.33 15.01 1.39
CA VAL A 66 3.42 15.07 0.40
C VAL A 66 3.03 14.29 -0.87
N LEU A 67 2.57 13.04 -0.72
CA LEU A 67 2.11 12.25 -1.87
C LEU A 67 1.00 12.96 -2.65
N LYS A 68 -0.01 13.49 -1.94
CA LYS A 68 -1.12 14.23 -2.56
C LYS A 68 -0.65 15.46 -3.34
N ALA A 69 0.35 16.17 -2.82
CA ALA A 69 0.87 17.38 -3.45
C ALA A 69 1.77 17.07 -4.66
N LEU A 70 2.67 16.09 -4.50
CA LEU A 70 3.82 15.89 -5.39
C LEU A 70 3.69 14.68 -6.33
N ASP A 71 3.03 13.59 -5.90
CA ASP A 71 2.94 12.39 -6.73
C ASP A 71 1.85 12.55 -7.80
N LYS A 72 2.26 12.52 -9.07
CA LYS A 72 1.35 12.57 -10.23
C LYS A 72 1.15 11.21 -10.90
N THR A 73 1.75 10.17 -10.34
CA THR A 73 1.59 8.79 -10.84
C THR A 73 0.40 8.12 -10.16
N PRO A 74 -0.08 6.97 -10.70
CA PRO A 74 -1.12 6.17 -10.04
C PRO A 74 -0.76 5.69 -8.63
N ALA A 75 0.54 5.63 -8.28
CA ALA A 75 1.00 5.18 -6.96
C ALA A 75 0.52 6.09 -5.83
N GLY A 76 0.55 7.42 -6.02
CA GLY A 76 0.18 8.39 -4.99
C GLY A 76 -1.24 8.19 -4.44
N PRO A 77 -2.28 8.27 -5.28
CA PRO A 77 -3.65 7.99 -4.87
C PRO A 77 -3.83 6.58 -4.30
N ALA A 78 -3.21 5.56 -4.92
CA ALA A 78 -3.32 4.18 -4.46
C ALA A 78 -2.77 3.99 -3.03
N LEU A 79 -1.63 4.59 -2.71
CA LEU A 79 -1.04 4.54 -1.37
C LEU A 79 -1.89 5.30 -0.34
N ILE A 80 -2.43 6.47 -0.70
CA ILE A 80 -3.32 7.25 0.17
C ILE A 80 -4.59 6.46 0.51
N ASP A 81 -5.25 5.91 -0.51
CA ASP A 81 -6.49 5.16 -0.34
C ASP A 81 -6.25 3.88 0.47
N ALA A 82 -5.21 3.12 0.13
CA ALA A 82 -4.85 1.88 0.83
C ALA A 82 -4.53 2.16 2.31
N TRP A 83 -3.78 3.22 2.62
CA TRP A 83 -3.45 3.56 4.00
C TRP A 83 -4.70 3.85 4.85
N HIS A 84 -5.66 4.60 4.30
CA HIS A 84 -6.93 4.89 4.98
C HIS A 84 -7.78 3.64 5.20
N GLN A 85 -7.93 2.80 4.17
CA GLN A 85 -8.72 1.56 4.26
C GLN A 85 -8.10 0.58 5.27
N LEU A 86 -6.80 0.32 5.16
CA LEU A 86 -6.09 -0.62 6.03
C LEU A 86 -6.03 -0.12 7.48
N THR A 87 -5.92 1.20 7.70
CA THR A 87 -6.06 1.77 9.05
C THR A 87 -7.43 1.46 9.65
N GLY A 88 -8.51 1.59 8.86
CA GLY A 88 -9.85 1.18 9.26
C GLY A 88 -9.94 -0.30 9.61
N PHE A 89 -9.39 -1.17 8.77
CA PHE A 89 -9.39 -2.63 8.99
C PHE A 89 -8.65 -3.06 10.27
N CYS A 90 -7.70 -2.26 10.73
CA CYS A 90 -6.90 -2.52 11.93
C CYS A 90 -7.57 -2.04 13.22
N HIS A 91 -8.55 -1.13 13.16
CA HIS A 91 -9.21 -0.58 14.34
C HIS A 91 -10.47 -1.38 14.71
N HIS A 92 -10.75 -1.47 16.01
CA HIS A 92 -11.98 -2.04 16.55
C HIS A 92 -12.82 -0.92 17.16
N HIS A 93 -13.95 -0.61 16.54
CA HIS A 93 -15.08 -0.09 17.29
C HIS A 93 -16.02 -1.24 17.67
N ALA A 94 -16.66 -1.17 18.85
CA ALA A 94 -17.42 -2.27 19.46
C ALA A 94 -18.55 -2.88 18.61
N TYR A 95 -18.88 -2.27 17.47
CA TYR A 95 -19.89 -2.72 16.52
C TYR A 95 -19.38 -2.83 15.07
N GLU A 96 -18.08 -2.66 14.84
CA GLU A 96 -17.49 -2.85 13.52
C GLU A 96 -17.20 -4.32 13.25
N LEU A 97 -17.60 -4.77 12.07
CA LEU A 97 -17.28 -6.10 11.59
C LEU A 97 -15.77 -6.19 11.29
N SER A 98 -15.21 -7.39 11.45
CA SER A 98 -13.85 -7.65 10.98
C SER A 98 -13.79 -7.49 9.46
N PRO A 99 -12.67 -7.01 8.90
CA PRO A 99 -12.53 -6.95 7.45
C PRO A 99 -12.66 -8.36 6.87
N THR A 100 -13.32 -8.45 5.72
CA THR A 100 -13.40 -9.70 4.97
C THR A 100 -12.07 -9.97 4.26
N VAL A 101 -11.80 -11.25 3.98
CA VAL A 101 -10.65 -11.66 3.18
C VAL A 101 -10.64 -10.94 1.81
N ALA A 102 -11.81 -10.79 1.19
CA ALA A 102 -11.93 -10.13 -0.11
C ALA A 102 -11.53 -8.65 -0.06
N GLU A 103 -11.94 -7.93 0.99
CA GLU A 103 -11.57 -6.53 1.18
C GLU A 103 -10.07 -6.36 1.36
N VAL A 104 -9.43 -7.19 2.19
CA VAL A 104 -7.98 -7.13 2.40
C VAL A 104 -7.22 -7.46 1.11
N ARG A 105 -7.65 -8.49 0.35
CA ARG A 105 -7.04 -8.82 -0.95
C ARG A 105 -7.18 -7.70 -1.97
N ALA A 106 -8.34 -7.05 -2.01
CA ALA A 106 -8.55 -5.94 -2.93
C ALA A 106 -7.56 -4.80 -2.67
N GLN A 107 -7.25 -4.51 -1.39
CA GLN A 107 -6.24 -3.52 -1.04
C GLN A 107 -4.82 -3.97 -1.41
N CYS A 108 -4.44 -5.22 -1.11
CA CYS A 108 -3.13 -5.76 -1.48
C CYS A 108 -2.90 -5.69 -3.00
N ALA A 109 -3.86 -6.17 -3.78
CA ALA A 109 -3.78 -6.16 -5.24
C ALA A 109 -3.76 -4.73 -5.84
N ALA A 110 -4.44 -3.77 -5.20
CA ALA A 110 -4.38 -2.37 -5.62
C ALA A 110 -2.99 -1.77 -5.40
N VAL A 111 -2.35 -2.08 -4.26
CA VAL A 111 -0.99 -1.61 -3.96
C VAL A 111 0.02 -2.23 -4.92
N GLU A 112 -0.01 -3.55 -5.11
CA GLU A 112 0.90 -4.26 -6.02
C GLU A 112 0.85 -3.71 -7.44
N ARG A 113 -0.37 -3.61 -7.99
CA ARG A 113 -0.58 -3.13 -9.36
C ARG A 113 -0.08 -1.70 -9.59
N ASN A 114 -0.30 -0.80 -8.62
CA ASN A 114 -0.04 0.63 -8.81
C ASN A 114 1.33 1.08 -8.31
N CYS A 115 1.97 0.30 -7.43
CA CYS A 115 3.20 0.72 -6.74
C CYS A 115 4.39 -0.20 -7.03
N LEU A 116 4.15 -1.48 -7.35
CA LEU A 116 5.20 -2.49 -7.55
C LEU A 116 5.34 -2.91 -9.03
N GLY A 117 4.29 -2.73 -9.84
CA GLY A 117 4.26 -3.07 -11.27
C GLY A 117 5.14 -2.20 -12.19
N GLY A 118 6.14 -1.49 -11.67
CA GLY A 118 6.78 -0.35 -12.34
C GLY A 118 8.26 -0.47 -12.70
N ALA A 119 8.84 -1.67 -12.81
CA ALA A 119 10.20 -1.83 -13.36
C ALA A 119 10.26 -1.98 -14.89
N SER A 120 9.12 -2.05 -15.59
CA SER A 120 9.07 -2.30 -17.04
C SER A 120 7.96 -1.52 -17.74
N ASP A 121 8.16 -0.23 -18.00
CA ASP A 121 7.52 0.40 -19.16
C ASP A 121 8.37 1.56 -19.74
N PRO A 122 9.33 1.27 -20.64
CA PRO A 122 10.11 2.29 -21.34
C PRO A 122 9.30 3.07 -22.41
N SER A 123 8.00 2.80 -22.59
CA SER A 123 7.24 3.30 -23.74
C SER A 123 6.70 4.74 -23.63
N ARG A 124 6.97 5.47 -22.54
CA ARG A 124 6.51 6.88 -22.37
C ARG A 124 7.55 7.95 -22.72
N ALA A 125 8.74 7.57 -23.17
CA ALA A 125 9.84 8.51 -23.45
C ALA A 125 9.95 8.99 -24.91
N GLY A 126 9.02 8.60 -25.79
CA GLY A 126 9.13 8.89 -27.22
C GLY A 126 7.88 9.54 -27.79
N ASP A 127 7.63 10.80 -27.45
CA ASP A 127 6.87 11.72 -28.30
C ASP A 127 7.25 13.17 -27.97
N THR A 128 8.46 13.55 -28.37
CA THR A 128 8.78 14.95 -28.66
C THR A 128 9.11 15.05 -30.14
N VAL A 129 8.12 15.40 -30.95
CA VAL A 129 8.33 15.93 -32.30
C VAL A 129 7.97 17.42 -32.26
N GLY A 130 8.98 18.24 -32.49
CA GLY A 130 8.85 19.55 -33.13
C GLY A 130 9.92 19.64 -34.22
N PRO A 131 9.96 20.71 -35.03
CA PRO A 131 9.00 21.80 -35.19
C PRO A 131 8.07 21.62 -36.39
#